data_AF-A0A4V1UP18-F1
#
_entry.id   AF-A0A4V1UP18-F1
#
_cell.length_a   1.000
_cell.length_b   1.000
_cell.length_c   1.000
_cell.angle_alpha   90.00
_cell.angle_beta   90.00
_cell.angle_gamma   90.00
#
_symmetry.space_group_name_H-M   'P 1'
#
loop_
_entity.id
_entity.type
_entity.pdbx_description
1 polymer ?
#
loop_
_entity_poly.entity_id
_entity_poly.type
_entity_poly.pdbx_seq_one_letter_code
_entity_poly.pdbx_strand_id
1 'polypeptide(L)'
;MIDPNLHERLLRKIRTRERFESDLRKEFGGEPGLKESLARLREQGFINDRRAAEELIRSKSPASRNLLALLLEEKGIDSAQLLADHDDRAAAMQIIEKRKGEPVGRVARYLASKGFDEDLIESVLEDRE
;
A
#
# COMPACT_ATOMS: atom_id res chain seq x y z
N MET A 1 -21.92 -23.34 -4.56
CA MET A 1 -21.32 -24.46 -3.80
C MET A 1 -19.85 -24.15 -3.64
N ILE A 2 -19.28 -24.27 -2.44
CA ILE A 2 -17.85 -23.95 -2.24
C ILE A 2 -17.01 -25.04 -2.90
N ASP A 3 -16.10 -24.64 -3.78
CA ASP A 3 -15.03 -25.52 -4.27
C ASP A 3 -13.94 -25.59 -3.18
N PRO A 4 -13.74 -26.77 -2.54
CA PRO A 4 -12.78 -26.92 -1.45
C PRO A 4 -11.33 -26.68 -1.90
N ASN A 5 -10.98 -26.97 -3.15
CA ASN A 5 -9.64 -26.76 -3.69
C ASN A 5 -9.33 -25.27 -3.86
N LEU A 6 -10.28 -24.51 -4.42
CA LEU A 6 -10.18 -23.05 -4.50
C LEU A 6 -10.08 -22.41 -3.11
N HIS A 7 -10.94 -22.83 -2.18
CA HIS A 7 -10.96 -22.29 -0.82
C HIS A 7 -9.60 -22.50 -0.11
N GLU A 8 -8.99 -23.68 -0.24
CA GLU A 8 -7.67 -23.95 0.32
C GLU A 8 -6.57 -23.11 -0.34
N ARG A 9 -6.59 -22.96 -1.68
CA ARG A 9 -5.64 -22.12 -2.42
C ARG A 9 -5.71 -20.66 -1.98
N LEU A 10 -6.93 -20.11 -1.83
CA LEU A 10 -7.14 -18.75 -1.30
C LEU A 10 -6.59 -18.62 0.11
N LEU A 11 -6.89 -19.58 1.00
CA LEU A 11 -6.43 -19.55 2.38
C LEU A 11 -4.90 -19.59 2.47
N ARG A 12 -4.23 -20.48 1.72
CA ARG A 12 -2.76 -20.53 1.66
C ARG A 12 -2.16 -19.19 1.25
N LYS A 13 -2.82 -18.49 0.33
CA LYS A 13 -2.33 -17.21 -0.20
C LYS A 13 -2.50 -16.05 0.77
N ILE A 14 -3.60 -16.02 1.53
CA ILE A 14 -3.88 -15.00 2.55
C ILE A 14 -3.05 -15.23 3.82
N ARG A 15 -2.73 -16.48 4.16
CA ARG A 15 -1.89 -16.80 5.33
C ARG A 15 -0.47 -16.21 5.28
N THR A 16 0.02 -15.86 4.09
CA THR A 16 1.40 -15.36 3.92
C THR A 16 1.51 -13.84 3.97
N ARG A 17 0.44 -13.12 3.60
CA ARG A 17 0.36 -11.66 3.61
C ARG A 17 -1.10 -11.22 3.50
N GLU A 18 -1.44 -10.05 4.04
CA GLU A 18 -2.78 -9.51 3.81
C GLU A 18 -2.99 -9.29 2.31
N ARG A 19 -4.22 -9.53 1.86
CA ARG A 19 -4.60 -9.43 0.45
C ARG A 19 -5.86 -8.61 0.34
N PHE A 20 -5.87 -7.69 -0.62
CA PHE A 20 -7.10 -7.06 -1.04
C PHE A 20 -7.99 -8.10 -1.71
N GLU A 21 -9.29 -8.04 -1.41
CA GLU A 21 -10.28 -8.85 -2.08
C GLU A 21 -10.27 -8.60 -3.60
N SER A 22 -10.01 -7.35 -4.01
CA SER A 22 -9.89 -6.98 -5.42
C SER A 22 -8.76 -7.72 -6.14
N ASP A 23 -7.64 -7.99 -5.47
CA ASP A 23 -6.54 -8.76 -6.05
C ASP A 23 -6.89 -10.24 -6.19
N LEU A 24 -7.58 -10.80 -5.19
CA LEU A 24 -8.06 -12.19 -5.27
C LEU A 24 -9.10 -12.35 -6.37
N ARG A 25 -9.98 -11.37 -6.57
CA ARG A 25 -10.95 -11.37 -7.68
C ARG A 25 -10.28 -11.24 -9.04
N LYS A 26 -9.25 -10.41 -9.17
CA LYS A 26 -8.48 -10.29 -10.42
C LYS A 26 -7.80 -11.60 -10.80
N GLU A 27 -7.28 -12.33 -9.82
CA GLU A 27 -6.52 -13.56 -10.05
C GLU A 27 -7.38 -14.81 -10.21
N PHE A 28 -8.45 -14.95 -9.42
CA PHE A 28 -9.28 -16.15 -9.37
C PHE A 28 -10.67 -15.95 -10.00
N GLY A 29 -10.93 -14.80 -10.65
CA GLY A 29 -12.26 -14.36 -11.06
C GLY A 29 -13.08 -15.33 -11.93
N GLY A 30 -12.39 -16.20 -12.68
CA GLY A 30 -13.03 -17.24 -13.51
C GLY A 30 -13.32 -18.55 -12.77
N GLU A 31 -12.88 -18.70 -11.52
CA GLU A 31 -13.01 -19.96 -10.79
C GLU A 31 -14.41 -20.13 -10.16
N PRO A 32 -15.05 -21.30 -10.33
CA PRO A 32 -16.35 -21.57 -9.75
C PRO A 32 -16.29 -21.54 -8.22
N GLY A 33 -17.30 -20.97 -7.58
CA GLY A 33 -17.37 -20.90 -6.11
C GLY A 33 -16.44 -19.86 -5.47
N LEU A 34 -15.82 -18.96 -6.25
CA LEU A 34 -15.00 -17.86 -5.72
C LEU A 34 -15.81 -16.96 -4.79
N LYS A 35 -17.01 -16.55 -5.21
CA LYS A 35 -17.84 -15.61 -4.45
C LYS A 35 -18.15 -16.16 -3.06
N GLU A 36 -18.56 -17.43 -2.97
CA GLU A 36 -18.84 -18.10 -1.70
C GLU A 36 -17.57 -18.30 -0.86
N SER A 37 -16.45 -18.61 -1.49
CA SER A 37 -15.17 -18.76 -0.79
C SER A 37 -14.68 -17.45 -0.20
N LEU A 38 -14.73 -16.35 -0.96
CA LEU A 38 -14.35 -15.01 -0.48
C LEU A 38 -15.28 -14.55 0.65
N ALA A 39 -16.60 -14.76 0.51
CA ALA A 39 -17.56 -14.42 1.55
C ALA A 39 -17.23 -15.16 2.86
N ARG A 40 -16.99 -16.48 2.80
CA ARG A 40 -16.63 -17.28 3.97
C ARG A 40 -15.30 -16.84 4.59
N LEU A 41 -14.28 -16.57 3.78
CA LEU A 41 -12.98 -16.11 4.27
C LEU A 41 -13.07 -14.72 4.91
N ARG A 42 -13.97 -13.86 4.42
CA ARG A 42 -14.26 -12.55 5.03
C ARG A 42 -14.97 -12.72 6.37
N GLU A 43 -16.01 -13.56 6.43
CA GLU A 43 -16.74 -13.87 7.67
C GLU A 43 -15.83 -14.46 8.75
N GLN A 44 -14.86 -15.28 8.35
CA GLN A 44 -13.84 -15.84 9.23
C GLN A 44 -12.73 -14.85 9.61
N GLY A 45 -12.75 -13.62 9.07
CA GLY A 45 -11.77 -12.57 9.36
C GLY A 45 -10.40 -12.77 8.70
N PHE A 46 -10.28 -13.68 7.72
CA PHE A 46 -9.06 -13.84 6.94
C PHE A 46 -8.89 -12.72 5.92
N ILE A 47 -9.97 -12.24 5.30
CA ILE A 47 -9.94 -11.10 4.38
C ILE A 47 -10.39 -9.84 5.11
N ASN A 48 -9.52 -8.85 5.16
CA ASN A 48 -9.82 -7.53 5.71
C ASN A 48 -9.05 -6.47 4.91
N ASP A 49 -9.76 -5.79 4.00
CA ASP A 49 -9.14 -4.81 3.11
C ASP A 49 -8.57 -3.60 3.87
N ARG A 50 -9.08 -3.28 5.07
CA ARG A 50 -8.51 -2.24 5.91
C ARG A 50 -7.14 -2.65 6.44
N ARG A 51 -6.97 -3.88 6.93
CA ARG A 51 -5.64 -4.39 7.34
C ARG A 51 -4.67 -4.45 6.16
N ALA A 52 -5.15 -4.89 4.99
CA ALA A 52 -4.35 -4.90 3.77
C ALA A 52 -3.90 -3.48 3.35
N ALA A 53 -4.77 -2.47 3.51
CA ALA A 53 -4.45 -1.08 3.28
C ALA A 53 -3.38 -0.55 4.25
N GLU A 54 -3.51 -0.83 5.54
CA GLU A 54 -2.52 -0.46 6.56
C GLU A 54 -1.15 -1.13 6.31
N GLU A 55 -1.14 -2.41 5.90
CA GLU A 55 0.08 -3.11 5.49
C GLU A 55 0.70 -2.48 4.22
N LEU A 56 -0.14 -2.14 3.23
CA LEU A 56 0.31 -1.48 2.00
C LEU A 56 0.99 -0.15 2.32
N ILE A 57 0.35 0.71 3.12
CA ILE A 57 0.90 2.00 3.56
C ILE A 57 2.26 1.75 4.21
N ARG A 58 2.32 0.88 5.22
CA ARG A 58 3.55 0.56 5.95
C ARG A 58 4.68 0.07 5.03
N SER A 59 4.35 -0.75 4.03
CA SER A 59 5.33 -1.31 3.09
C SER A 59 5.89 -0.27 2.11
N LYS A 60 5.11 0.78 1.81
CA LYS A 60 5.47 1.82 0.83
C LYS A 60 6.08 3.05 1.48
N SER A 61 5.74 3.32 2.74
CA SER A 61 6.30 4.40 3.54
C SER A 61 7.82 4.24 3.74
N PRO A 62 8.56 5.36 3.86
CA PRO A 62 8.11 6.74 3.61
C PRO A 62 7.84 6.98 2.11
N ALA A 63 6.72 7.66 1.83
CA ALA A 63 6.22 8.04 0.51
C ALA A 63 5.26 9.22 0.68
N SER A 64 4.92 9.93 -0.40
CA SER A 64 3.94 11.01 -0.34
C SER A 64 2.53 10.48 -0.11
N ARG A 65 1.68 11.31 0.51
CA ARG A 65 0.26 11.04 0.68
C ARG A 65 -0.41 10.76 -0.65
N ASN A 66 -0.07 11.51 -1.69
CA ASN A 66 -0.67 11.36 -3.02
C ASN A 66 -0.33 10.00 -3.65
N LEU A 67 0.92 9.55 -3.55
CA LEU A 67 1.30 8.22 -4.04
C LEU A 67 0.58 7.11 -3.27
N LEU A 68 0.51 7.24 -1.94
CA LEU A 68 -0.20 6.27 -1.11
C LEU A 68 -1.71 6.23 -1.41
N ALA A 69 -2.32 7.40 -1.61
CA ALA A 69 -3.73 7.52 -1.98
C ALA A 69 -4.02 6.84 -3.33
N LEU A 70 -3.20 7.10 -4.34
CA LEU A 70 -3.32 6.47 -5.66
C LEU A 70 -3.24 4.94 -5.56
N LEU A 71 -2.26 4.42 -4.81
CA LEU A 71 -2.10 2.97 -4.62
C LEU A 71 -3.28 2.32 -3.89
N LEU A 72 -3.95 3.04 -2.99
CA LEU A 72 -5.16 2.58 -2.31
C LEU A 72 -6.39 2.65 -3.23
N GLU A 73 -6.50 3.71 -4.02
CA GLU A 73 -7.57 3.88 -5.01
C GLU A 73 -7.54 2.78 -6.07
N GLU A 74 -6.36 2.38 -6.56
CA GLU A 74 -6.18 1.23 -7.46
C GLU A 74 -6.71 -0.10 -6.88
N LYS A 75 -6.82 -0.17 -5.55
CA LYS A 75 -7.38 -1.31 -4.81
C LYS A 75 -8.87 -1.14 -4.47
N GLY A 76 -9.44 0.03 -4.75
CA GLY A 76 -10.82 0.40 -4.44
C GLY A 76 -11.03 0.85 -3.00
N ILE A 77 -9.99 1.35 -2.33
CA ILE A 77 -10.03 1.78 -0.93
C ILE A 77 -10.03 3.30 -0.85
N ASP A 78 -11.00 3.85 -0.12
CA ASP A 78 -11.00 5.26 0.24
C ASP A 78 -9.87 5.54 1.25
N SER A 79 -8.96 6.42 0.87
CA SER A 79 -7.76 6.75 1.63
C SER A 79 -7.97 7.89 2.63
N ALA A 80 -9.11 8.59 2.60
CA ALA A 80 -9.33 9.82 3.37
C ALA A 80 -9.10 9.64 4.88
N GLN A 81 -9.64 8.55 5.46
CA GLN A 81 -9.46 8.25 6.89
C GLN A 81 -8.10 7.62 7.21
N LEU A 82 -7.53 6.85 6.27
CA LEU A 82 -6.27 6.13 6.49
C LEU A 82 -5.06 7.04 6.45
N LEU A 83 -5.14 8.13 5.68
CA LEU A 83 -4.07 9.11 5.47
C LEU A 83 -4.38 10.47 6.10
N ALA A 84 -5.35 10.55 7.01
CA ALA A 84 -5.78 11.80 7.63
C ALA A 84 -4.62 12.52 8.34
N ASP A 85 -3.80 11.75 9.06
CA ASP A 85 -2.65 12.25 9.84
C ASP A 85 -1.32 12.15 9.07
N HIS A 86 -1.36 11.93 7.75
CA HIS A 86 -0.13 11.79 6.97
C HIS A 86 0.55 13.15 6.73
N ASP A 87 1.81 13.26 7.15
CA ASP A 87 2.67 14.43 6.96
C ASP A 87 3.78 14.12 5.93
N ASP A 88 3.64 14.70 4.74
CA ASP A 88 4.57 14.50 3.62
C ASP A 88 5.96 15.09 3.92
N ARG A 89 6.04 16.23 4.62
CA ARG A 89 7.32 16.83 4.99
C ARG A 89 8.05 15.96 6.00
N ALA A 90 7.37 15.45 7.02
CA ALA A 90 7.96 14.52 7.97
C ALA A 90 8.43 13.23 7.26
N ALA A 91 7.64 12.69 6.32
CA ALA A 91 8.01 11.50 5.56
C ALA A 91 9.25 11.74 4.65
N ALA A 92 9.33 12.90 3.99
CA ALA A 92 10.48 13.30 3.18
C ALA A 92 11.74 13.47 4.04
N MET A 93 11.62 14.11 5.21
CA MET A 93 12.74 14.26 6.15
C MET A 93 13.28 12.92 6.66
N GLN A 94 12.41 11.92 6.89
CA GLN A 94 12.87 10.57 7.24
C GLN A 94 13.73 9.92 6.13
N ILE A 95 13.45 10.22 4.86
CA ILE A 95 14.25 9.73 3.73
C ILE A 95 15.60 10.43 3.74
N ILE A 96 15.63 11.75 3.93
CA ILE A 96 16.87 12.53 3.99
C ILE A 96 17.75 12.02 5.11
N GLU A 97 17.20 11.81 6.31
CA GLU A 97 17.92 11.28 7.46
C GLU A 97 18.62 9.95 7.14
N LYS A 98 17.88 9.02 6.53
CA LYS A 98 18.39 7.70 6.14
C LYS A 98 19.42 7.76 5.00
N ARG A 99 19.47 8.87 4.25
CA ARG A 99 20.32 9.05 3.06
C ARG A 99 21.29 10.22 3.19
N LYS A 100 21.62 10.65 4.41
CA LYS A 100 22.52 11.79 4.69
C LYS A 100 23.89 11.74 4.02
N GLY A 101 24.38 10.56 3.65
CA GLY A 101 25.66 10.39 2.94
C GLY A 101 25.56 10.37 1.41
N GLU A 102 24.35 10.43 0.83
CA GLU A 102 24.17 10.32 -0.62
C GLU A 102 24.19 11.69 -1.32
N PRO A 103 24.66 11.76 -2.58
CA PRO A 103 24.61 12.99 -3.37
C PRO A 103 23.20 13.57 -3.45
N VAL A 104 23.05 14.89 -3.32
CA VAL A 104 21.76 15.60 -3.32
C VAL A 104 20.89 15.20 -4.52
N GLY A 105 21.44 15.20 -5.73
CA GLY A 105 20.70 14.82 -6.93
C GLY A 105 20.19 13.36 -6.93
N ARG A 106 20.84 12.44 -6.19
CA ARG A 106 20.35 11.07 -6.02
C ARG A 106 19.19 11.00 -5.03
N VAL A 107 19.28 11.77 -3.95
CA VAL A 107 18.21 11.87 -2.95
C VAL A 107 16.97 12.53 -3.56
N ALA A 108 17.13 13.62 -4.33
CA ALA A 108 16.05 14.29 -5.05
C ALA A 108 15.28 13.32 -5.98
N ARG A 109 16.00 12.57 -6.82
CA ARG A 109 15.37 11.55 -7.69
C ARG A 109 14.64 10.47 -6.91
N TYR A 110 15.17 10.08 -5.75
CA TYR A 110 14.51 9.09 -4.90
C TYR A 110 13.24 9.65 -4.26
N LEU A 111 13.24 10.89 -3.79
CA LEU A 111 12.04 11.57 -3.30
C LEU A 111 10.98 11.69 -4.41
N ALA A 112 11.36 12.11 -5.62
CA ALA A 112 10.45 12.14 -6.77
C ALA A 112 9.84 10.75 -7.07
N SER A 113 10.66 9.69 -6.99
CA SER A 113 10.17 8.30 -7.15
C SER A 113 9.20 7.84 -6.05
N LYS A 114 9.20 8.56 -4.93
CA LYS A 114 8.28 8.39 -3.79
C LYS A 114 7.06 9.31 -3.87
N GLY A 115 6.92 10.05 -4.96
CA GLY A 115 5.75 10.86 -5.27
C GLY A 115 5.68 12.20 -4.55
N PHE A 116 6.76 12.66 -3.93
CA PHE A 116 6.84 14.01 -3.38
C PHE A 116 6.90 15.02 -4.52
N ASP A 117 6.24 16.17 -4.33
CA ASP A 117 6.24 17.28 -5.28
C ASP A 117 7.59 18.01 -5.30
N GLU A 118 7.83 18.76 -6.38
CA GLU A 118 9.10 19.47 -6.61
C GLU A 118 9.36 20.52 -5.54
N ASP A 119 8.37 21.35 -5.21
CA ASP A 119 8.49 22.41 -4.19
C ASP A 119 8.88 21.84 -2.81
N LEU A 120 8.25 20.73 -2.40
CA LEU A 120 8.61 20.06 -1.16
C LEU A 120 10.02 19.48 -1.22
N ILE A 121 10.41 18.85 -2.34
CA ILE A 121 11.75 18.28 -2.52
C ILE A 121 12.82 19.36 -2.40
N GLU A 122 12.64 20.49 -3.06
CA GLU A 122 13.55 21.63 -2.96
C GLU A 122 13.64 22.12 -1.51
N SER A 123 12.50 22.38 -0.88
CA SER A 123 12.43 22.85 0.52
C SER A 123 13.17 21.92 1.50
N VAL A 124 12.98 20.60 1.41
CA VAL A 124 13.62 19.69 2.36
C VAL A 124 15.11 19.46 2.08
N LEU A 125 15.57 19.67 0.84
CA LEU A 125 16.97 19.55 0.48
C LEU A 125 17.77 20.80 0.84
N GLU A 126 17.16 21.99 0.77
CA GLU A 126 17.75 23.23 1.29
C GLU A 126 18.01 23.15 2.80
N ASP A 127 17.07 22.56 3.57
CA ASP A 127 17.23 22.31 5.02
C ASP A 127 18.40 21.37 5.39
N ARG A 128 19.01 20.70 4.40
CA ARG A 128 20.12 19.76 4.57
C ARG A 128 21.50 20.44 4.43
N GLU A 129 21.57 21.61 3.78
CA GLU A 129 22.81 22.36 3.56
C GLU A 129 23.28 23.11 4.82
#